data_AF-A0A2D7NBS9-F1
#
_entry.id   AF-A0A2D7NBS9-F1
#
_cell.length_a   1.000
_cell.length_b   1.000
_cell.length_c   1.000
_cell.angle_alpha   90.00
_cell.angle_beta   90.00
_cell.angle_gamma   90.00
#
_symmetry.space_group_name_H-M   'P 1'
#
loop_
_entity.id
_entity.type
_entity.pdbx_description
1 polymer ?
#
loop_
_entity_poly.entity_id
_entity_poly.type
_entity_poly.pdbx_seq_one_letter_code
_entity_poly.pdbx_strand_id
1 'polypeptide(L)'
;MRINLQKTDLIGKIQIILFINIILGGFHPEYGPGSQWNTTTSTIHSFIIFESITLNGSIINSGFDNGFSMGGCETENCDIIAGIYNGNVVGWSFMPYLNNVITLPIQLNDGITSGTEGYPEDIPNVYNPLITFNFYDASEKTIYYNIAQSEIQAGYYVMQGNLNITESGEYCSSNGFELGLEEEYCMPGIGCNSSDSEFFDAVGDSYLDCDGLSVEDCNGDIGGNAFIDNCGICSGGYTNITPNENGCFGCMYHEAINYNEYVHYDDGSCEFGSISTSVIYDLIEGNNLVSFSGIDGCETIAALGDLEFASENFNFIIGQGQGLFYDEDNQEWVGNLTNLSTKSGYWLNTNNDMEFLWSLNCEESTSLDMESILPSLFDYKQSTEQAFYLINNITIKNKNAMEGDILLAYNKDILVGASYYNRGLTILPVMGKDLSKQTNGFLKPGDIPSLRLYKIETGEIISLESNLEPFSNLLVSKVETINTNTDIIPSYYALNPVYPNPFNPTTNISYLLPENRQIKITIHDVKGKKIETLLQSKVPAGSYTLSWNAENLASGIYFVKLTASDFTQTQKLMLIK
;
A
#
# COMPACT_ATOMS: atom_id res chain seq x y z
N MET A 1 8.66 4.42 22.23
CA MET A 1 8.01 4.05 20.95
C MET A 1 8.88 2.99 20.27
N ARG A 2 8.43 1.73 20.22
CA ARG A 2 9.02 0.70 19.35
C ARG A 2 8.02 0.47 18.22
N ILE A 3 8.47 0.58 16.97
CA ILE A 3 7.65 0.35 15.78
C ILE A 3 8.06 -1.01 15.24
N ASN A 4 7.16 -1.99 15.30
CA ASN A 4 7.36 -3.29 14.66
C ASN A 4 6.53 -3.34 13.38
N LEU A 5 7.22 -3.53 12.26
CA LEU A 5 6.60 -3.71 10.94
C LEU A 5 6.64 -5.19 10.58
N GLN A 6 5.49 -5.81 10.40
CA GLN A 6 5.39 -7.15 9.82
C GLN A 6 4.49 -7.13 8.59
N LYS A 7 4.96 -7.80 7.53
CA LYS A 7 4.28 -7.94 6.25
C LYS A 7 3.47 -9.23 6.24
N THR A 8 2.20 -9.16 5.83
CA THR A 8 1.31 -10.32 5.81
C THR A 8 0.64 -10.45 4.44
N ASP A 9 0.72 -11.63 3.82
CA ASP A 9 0.02 -11.95 2.57
C ASP A 9 -1.32 -12.62 2.89
N LEU A 10 -2.37 -11.82 3.00
CA LEU A 10 -3.75 -12.31 3.04
C LEU A 10 -4.30 -12.26 1.62
N ILE A 11 -4.62 -13.42 1.04
CA ILE A 11 -5.42 -13.64 -0.18
C ILE A 11 -5.65 -12.36 -1.01
N GLY A 12 -4.61 -11.89 -1.70
CA GLY A 12 -4.70 -10.79 -2.67
C GLY A 12 -4.74 -9.35 -2.13
N LYS A 13 -4.55 -9.10 -0.84
CA LYS A 13 -4.35 -7.75 -0.26
C LYS A 13 -3.16 -7.73 0.71
N ILE A 14 -2.23 -6.80 0.48
CA ILE A 14 -1.14 -6.51 1.42
C ILE A 14 -1.69 -5.58 2.49
N GLN A 15 -1.75 -6.04 3.73
CA GLN A 15 -2.05 -5.22 4.90
C GLN A 15 -0.73 -4.95 5.64
N ILE A 16 -0.43 -3.66 5.89
CA ILE A 16 0.66 -3.24 6.77
C ILE A 16 0.00 -2.80 8.06
N ILE A 17 0.16 -3.57 9.13
CA ILE A 17 -0.37 -3.23 10.44
C ILE A 17 0.73 -2.51 11.20
N LEU A 18 0.51 -1.22 11.51
CA LEU A 18 1.42 -0.38 12.26
C LEU A 18 0.99 -0.37 13.73
N PHE A 19 1.80 -0.98 14.60
CA PHE A 19 1.58 -0.90 16.05
C PHE A 19 2.42 0.22 16.64
N ILE A 20 1.78 1.31 17.08
CA ILE A 20 2.41 2.41 17.80
C ILE A 20 2.07 2.26 19.29
N ASN A 21 3.07 2.00 20.12
CA ASN A 21 2.90 1.97 21.59
C ASN A 21 3.53 3.21 22.25
N ILE A 22 2.70 3.92 23.02
CA ILE A 22 3.08 4.98 23.97
C ILE A 22 3.09 4.34 25.37
N ILE A 23 4.20 4.43 26.10
CA ILE A 23 4.44 3.70 27.34
C ILE A 23 4.04 4.57 28.53
N LEU A 24 2.99 4.18 29.25
CA LEU A 24 2.72 4.56 30.64
C LEU A 24 2.45 3.27 31.44
N GLY A 25 2.58 3.29 32.76
CA GLY A 25 2.60 2.09 33.63
C GLY A 25 1.32 1.23 33.60
N GLY A 26 1.36 0.10 34.32
CA GLY A 26 0.36 -0.99 34.27
C GLY A 26 -1.08 -0.54 34.11
N PHE A 27 -1.74 -1.08 33.08
CA PHE A 27 -3.08 -0.70 32.66
C PHE A 27 -4.07 -1.83 33.00
N HIS A 28 -5.21 -1.42 33.54
CA HIS A 28 -6.41 -2.23 33.67
C HIS A 28 -7.57 -1.51 32.97
N PRO A 29 -8.63 -2.21 32.55
CA PRO A 29 -9.79 -1.52 32.01
C PRO A 29 -10.44 -0.65 33.10
N GLU A 30 -10.86 0.57 32.76
CA GLU A 30 -11.50 1.49 33.72
C GLU A 30 -12.89 1.00 34.17
N TYR A 31 -13.52 0.13 33.38
CA TYR A 31 -14.83 -0.48 33.64
C TYR A 31 -14.77 -2.01 33.47
N GLY A 32 -15.76 -2.73 34.00
CA GLY A 32 -15.83 -4.20 33.91
C GLY A 32 -14.92 -4.91 34.94
N PRO A 33 -14.05 -5.86 34.56
CA PRO A 33 -13.22 -6.61 35.50
C PRO A 33 -12.21 -5.77 36.29
N GLY A 34 -11.96 -4.53 35.86
CA GLY A 34 -11.11 -3.57 36.57
C GLY A 34 -9.72 -4.12 36.87
N SER A 35 -9.23 -3.87 38.09
CA SER A 35 -7.91 -4.30 38.55
C SER A 35 -7.68 -5.82 38.52
N GLN A 36 -8.73 -6.64 38.40
CA GLN A 36 -8.59 -8.09 38.22
C GLN A 36 -7.86 -8.44 36.91
N TRP A 37 -7.97 -7.58 35.89
CA TRP A 37 -7.30 -7.74 34.60
C TRP A 37 -6.12 -6.78 34.42
N ASN A 38 -5.50 -6.38 35.53
CA ASN A 38 -4.30 -5.58 35.47
C ASN A 38 -3.15 -6.33 34.78
N THR A 39 -2.43 -5.63 33.91
CA THR A 39 -1.30 -6.18 33.17
C THR A 39 -0.08 -5.30 33.32
N THR A 40 1.10 -5.93 33.36
CA THR A 40 2.38 -5.23 33.37
C THR A 40 2.88 -5.13 31.93
N THR A 41 3.07 -3.91 31.44
CA THR A 41 3.59 -3.68 30.08
C THR A 41 5.06 -4.08 30.01
N SER A 42 5.36 -5.07 29.18
CA SER A 42 6.72 -5.56 28.92
C SER A 42 7.37 -4.82 27.74
N THR A 43 8.70 -4.89 27.63
CA THR A 43 9.39 -4.41 26.42
C THR A 43 9.23 -5.36 25.23
N ILE A 44 8.74 -6.58 25.45
CA ILE A 44 8.48 -7.60 24.42
C ILE A 44 7.01 -8.04 24.50
N HIS A 45 6.35 -8.12 23.34
CA HIS A 45 4.97 -8.57 23.21
C HIS A 45 4.75 -9.36 21.92
N SER A 46 3.61 -10.06 21.87
CA SER A 46 3.03 -10.74 20.71
C SER A 46 1.64 -10.15 20.46
N PHE A 47 1.05 -10.43 19.30
CA PHE A 47 -0.34 -10.05 19.01
C PHE A 47 -1.18 -11.26 18.64
N ILE A 48 -2.46 -11.23 19.01
CA ILE A 48 -3.46 -12.17 18.54
C ILE A 48 -4.55 -11.37 17.85
N ILE A 49 -4.90 -11.81 16.65
CA ILE A 49 -5.80 -11.10 15.75
C ILE A 49 -7.01 -12.01 15.49
N PHE A 50 -8.22 -11.55 15.81
CA PHE A 50 -9.47 -12.28 15.57
C PHE A 50 -10.24 -11.66 14.40
N GLU A 51 -10.73 -12.48 13.47
CA GLU A 51 -11.58 -12.03 12.36
C GLU A 51 -13.00 -11.63 12.83
N SER A 52 -13.55 -12.37 13.80
CA SER A 52 -14.75 -11.97 14.52
C SER A 52 -14.89 -12.76 15.81
N ILE A 53 -15.69 -12.25 16.73
CA ILE A 53 -16.07 -12.96 17.96
C ILE A 53 -17.60 -13.01 18.01
N THR A 54 -18.15 -14.19 18.26
CA THR A 54 -19.59 -14.41 18.37
C THR A 54 -19.94 -14.97 19.74
N LEU A 55 -21.08 -14.54 20.29
CA LEU A 55 -21.69 -15.09 21.49
C LEU A 55 -23.04 -15.70 21.10
N ASN A 56 -23.22 -16.99 21.37
CA ASN A 56 -24.41 -17.76 21.03
C ASN A 56 -24.84 -17.64 19.56
N GLY A 57 -23.85 -17.52 18.66
CA GLY A 57 -24.06 -17.41 17.21
C GLY A 57 -24.36 -15.99 16.70
N SER A 58 -24.42 -15.00 17.58
CA SER A 58 -24.55 -13.58 17.22
C SER A 58 -23.18 -12.90 17.26
N ILE A 59 -22.84 -12.12 16.22
CA ILE A 59 -21.63 -11.29 16.22
C ILE A 59 -21.78 -10.22 17.30
N ILE A 60 -20.75 -10.09 18.12
CA ILE A 60 -20.68 -9.07 19.16
C ILE A 60 -20.23 -7.75 18.51
N ASN A 61 -21.10 -6.74 18.52
CA ASN A 61 -20.81 -5.39 18.00
C ASN A 61 -20.66 -4.43 19.17
N SER A 62 -19.42 -4.04 19.50
CA SER A 62 -19.16 -3.03 20.52
C SER A 62 -18.35 -1.86 19.93
N GLY A 63 -18.87 -0.64 20.05
CA GLY A 63 -18.14 0.64 19.95
C GLY A 63 -17.61 1.09 18.58
N PHE A 64 -17.79 2.39 18.28
CA PHE A 64 -17.11 3.12 17.20
C PHE A 64 -15.79 3.76 17.70
N ASP A 65 -14.78 3.85 16.84
CA ASP A 65 -13.51 4.55 17.09
C ASP A 65 -13.53 5.94 16.44
N ASN A 66 -13.25 6.98 17.23
CA ASN A 66 -13.15 8.39 16.85
C ASN A 66 -11.71 8.84 16.48
N GLY A 67 -10.83 7.90 16.14
CA GLY A 67 -9.66 8.14 15.30
C GLY A 67 -8.44 8.73 16.00
N PHE A 68 -8.46 8.91 17.32
CA PHE A 68 -7.33 9.43 18.09
C PHE A 68 -7.13 8.70 19.42
N SER A 69 -7.13 7.38 19.44
CA SER A 69 -6.34 6.55 20.37
C SER A 69 -6.70 5.09 20.20
N MET A 70 -5.72 4.19 20.38
CA MET A 70 -6.07 2.81 20.71
C MET A 70 -6.87 2.81 22.01
N GLY A 71 -8.15 2.48 21.94
CA GLY A 71 -8.97 2.11 23.10
C GLY A 71 -9.66 3.28 23.81
N GLY A 72 -10.73 3.80 23.21
CA GLY A 72 -11.77 4.54 23.93
C GLY A 72 -13.11 3.85 23.72
N CYS A 73 -13.85 3.60 24.80
CA CYS A 73 -15.25 3.19 24.75
C CYS A 73 -16.08 4.27 25.44
N GLU A 74 -16.89 5.01 24.68
CA GLU A 74 -17.60 6.18 25.20
C GLU A 74 -18.90 5.86 25.95
N THR A 75 -19.22 4.57 26.15
CA THR A 75 -20.43 4.15 26.86
C THR A 75 -20.11 2.94 27.74
N GLU A 76 -20.77 2.82 28.89
CA GLU A 76 -20.56 1.77 29.91
C GLU A 76 -20.87 0.31 29.46
N ASN A 77 -20.73 0.00 28.16
CA ASN A 77 -21.26 -1.19 27.50
C ASN A 77 -20.23 -1.90 26.59
N CYS A 78 -18.93 -1.77 26.86
CA CYS A 78 -17.92 -2.46 26.06
C CYS A 78 -17.54 -3.84 26.60
N ASP A 79 -17.72 -4.83 25.73
CA ASP A 79 -17.21 -6.16 25.95
C ASP A 79 -15.68 -6.19 25.84
N ILE A 80 -15.05 -7.05 26.66
CA ILE A 80 -13.59 -7.07 26.83
C ILE A 80 -13.10 -8.50 26.71
N ILE A 81 -12.00 -8.71 25.98
CA ILE A 81 -11.29 -9.99 25.93
C ILE A 81 -9.94 -9.87 26.62
N ALA A 82 -9.57 -10.89 27.40
CA ALA A 82 -8.29 -10.99 28.07
C ALA A 82 -7.58 -12.31 27.76
N GLY A 83 -6.26 -12.22 27.55
CA GLY A 83 -5.36 -13.35 27.44
C GLY A 83 -4.79 -13.73 28.81
N ILE A 84 -4.80 -15.03 29.11
CA ILE A 84 -4.39 -15.62 30.37
C ILE A 84 -3.26 -16.62 30.14
N TYR A 85 -2.21 -16.52 30.94
CA TYR A 85 -1.11 -17.48 30.97
C TYR A 85 -0.76 -17.85 32.40
N ASN A 86 -0.80 -19.14 32.74
CA ASN A 86 -0.53 -19.65 34.09
C ASN A 86 -1.29 -18.91 35.20
N GLY A 87 -2.53 -18.49 34.92
CA GLY A 87 -3.38 -17.75 35.86
C GLY A 87 -3.13 -16.25 35.92
N ASN A 88 -2.13 -15.72 35.20
CA ASN A 88 -1.86 -14.29 35.09
C ASN A 88 -2.56 -13.71 33.86
N VAL A 89 -3.12 -12.51 33.99
CA VAL A 89 -3.55 -11.73 32.84
C VAL A 89 -2.30 -11.17 32.17
N VAL A 90 -2.14 -11.50 30.89
CA VAL A 90 -0.97 -11.13 30.08
C VAL A 90 -1.32 -10.13 28.98
N GLY A 91 -2.59 -9.75 28.86
CA GLY A 91 -3.05 -8.79 27.88
C GLY A 91 -4.56 -8.71 27.89
N TRP A 92 -5.10 -7.55 27.53
CA TRP A 92 -6.52 -7.36 27.35
C TRP A 92 -6.76 -6.34 26.25
N SER A 93 -7.95 -6.34 25.68
CA SER A 93 -8.37 -5.37 24.67
C SER A 93 -9.86 -5.14 24.79
N PHE A 94 -10.29 -3.89 24.64
CA PHE A 94 -11.67 -3.62 24.28
C PHE A 94 -11.97 -4.28 22.94
N MET A 95 -13.25 -4.49 22.62
CA MET A 95 -13.65 -5.00 21.32
C MET A 95 -14.17 -3.88 20.40
N PRO A 96 -13.36 -2.94 19.89
CA PRO A 96 -13.83 -1.97 18.91
C PRO A 96 -13.91 -2.60 17.52
N TYR A 97 -14.95 -2.25 16.77
CA TYR A 97 -15.17 -2.76 15.42
C TYR A 97 -14.36 -1.96 14.38
N LEU A 98 -13.04 -2.16 14.34
CA LEU A 98 -12.17 -1.55 13.32
C LEU A 98 -11.94 -2.53 12.16
N ASN A 99 -12.44 -2.21 10.96
CA ASN A 99 -12.20 -3.00 9.73
C ASN A 99 -12.50 -4.53 9.85
N ASN A 100 -13.45 -4.94 10.70
CA ASN A 100 -13.79 -6.34 11.02
C ASN A 100 -12.64 -7.15 11.65
N VAL A 101 -11.78 -6.56 12.48
CA VAL A 101 -10.68 -7.32 13.12
C VAL A 101 -10.42 -6.84 14.56
N ILE A 102 -10.32 -7.77 15.50
CA ILE A 102 -10.01 -7.48 16.92
C ILE A 102 -8.56 -7.85 17.20
N THR A 103 -7.77 -6.91 17.71
CA THR A 103 -6.36 -7.15 18.07
C THR A 103 -6.15 -7.13 19.58
N LEU A 104 -5.57 -8.21 20.09
CA LEU A 104 -5.24 -8.41 21.50
C LEU A 104 -3.71 -8.46 21.66
N PRO A 105 -3.08 -7.47 22.31
CA PRO A 105 -1.66 -7.56 22.65
C PRO A 105 -1.44 -8.58 23.77
N ILE A 106 -0.37 -9.37 23.69
CA ILE A 106 0.06 -10.31 24.74
C ILE A 106 1.47 -9.94 25.19
N GLN A 107 1.61 -9.56 26.45
CA GLN A 107 2.86 -9.22 27.11
C GLN A 107 3.65 -10.48 27.43
N LEU A 108 4.97 -10.42 27.22
CA LEU A 108 5.89 -11.54 27.43
C LEU A 108 6.91 -11.21 28.51
N ASN A 109 7.47 -12.22 29.15
CA ASN A 109 8.58 -12.04 30.07
C ASN A 109 9.85 -11.68 29.27
N ASP A 110 10.32 -10.45 29.43
CA ASP A 110 11.52 -9.94 28.76
C ASP A 110 12.79 -10.09 29.60
N GLY A 111 12.67 -10.64 30.82
CA GLY A 111 13.78 -10.83 31.77
C GLY A 111 14.32 -9.53 32.39
N ILE A 112 13.70 -8.39 32.14
CA ILE A 112 14.18 -7.07 32.59
C ILE A 112 13.07 -6.27 33.29
N THR A 113 11.81 -6.44 32.88
CA THR A 113 10.64 -5.77 33.44
C THR A 113 10.13 -6.53 34.67
N SER A 114 10.26 -5.91 35.85
CA SER A 114 9.73 -6.45 37.11
C SER A 114 8.21 -6.62 37.04
N GLY A 115 7.68 -7.74 37.53
CA GLY A 115 6.26 -8.08 37.46
C GLY A 115 5.86 -8.92 36.25
N THR A 116 6.80 -9.24 35.36
CA THR A 116 6.58 -10.12 34.19
C THR A 116 7.12 -11.54 34.43
N GLU A 117 7.57 -11.88 35.64
CA GLU A 117 8.21 -13.17 35.94
C GLU A 117 7.25 -14.36 35.76
N GLY A 118 5.94 -14.12 35.83
CA GLY A 118 4.88 -15.11 35.57
C GLY A 118 4.36 -15.14 34.13
N TYR A 119 4.93 -14.33 33.22
CA TYR A 119 4.50 -14.22 31.82
C TYR A 119 5.23 -15.23 30.94
N PRO A 120 4.75 -15.48 29.69
CA PRO A 120 5.41 -16.42 28.81
C PRO A 120 6.82 -15.97 28.44
N GLU A 121 7.79 -16.89 28.48
CA GLU A 121 9.19 -16.59 28.16
C GLU A 121 9.42 -16.49 26.64
N ASP A 122 10.27 -15.56 26.24
CA ASP A 122 10.82 -15.50 24.88
C ASP A 122 11.96 -16.51 24.70
N ILE A 123 11.62 -17.74 24.28
CA ILE A 123 12.62 -18.73 23.86
C ILE A 123 12.41 -19.07 22.38
N PRO A 124 13.21 -18.50 21.46
CA PRO A 124 13.11 -18.77 20.05
C PRO A 124 13.24 -20.27 19.73
N ASN A 125 12.22 -20.86 19.10
CA ASN A 125 12.18 -22.23 18.55
C ASN A 125 12.20 -23.39 19.57
N VAL A 126 11.98 -23.14 20.86
CA VAL A 126 12.06 -24.21 21.88
C VAL A 126 10.68 -24.55 22.45
N TYR A 127 9.75 -23.59 22.53
CA TYR A 127 8.40 -23.83 23.07
C TYR A 127 7.46 -22.66 22.71
N ASN A 128 6.29 -22.94 22.14
CA ASN A 128 5.24 -21.92 21.98
C ASN A 128 4.34 -21.93 23.23
N PRO A 129 4.29 -20.87 24.04
CA PRO A 129 3.36 -20.80 25.17
C PRO A 129 1.90 -20.79 24.72
N LEU A 130 1.08 -21.53 25.46
CA LEU A 130 -0.37 -21.64 25.26
C LEU A 130 -1.09 -20.60 26.11
N ILE A 131 -1.77 -19.66 25.46
CA ILE A 131 -2.60 -18.62 26.07
C ILE A 131 -4.05 -19.08 26.05
N THR A 132 -4.78 -18.94 27.16
CA THR A 132 -6.24 -19.10 27.19
C THR A 132 -6.92 -17.73 27.20
N PHE A 133 -8.19 -17.67 26.82
CA PHE A 133 -8.93 -16.41 26.78
C PHE A 133 -10.09 -16.40 27.77
N ASN A 134 -10.30 -15.24 28.38
CA ASN A 134 -11.51 -14.90 29.11
C ASN A 134 -12.21 -13.75 28.40
N PHE A 135 -13.54 -13.73 28.48
CA PHE A 135 -14.38 -12.71 27.86
C PHE A 135 -15.34 -12.13 28.88
N TYR A 136 -15.45 -10.81 28.92
CA TYR A 136 -16.38 -10.08 29.76
C TYR A 136 -17.47 -9.48 28.86
N ASP A 137 -18.70 -9.91 29.10
CA ASP A 137 -19.90 -9.32 28.51
C ASP A 137 -20.36 -8.17 29.41
N ALA A 138 -20.29 -6.94 28.91
CA ALA A 138 -20.69 -5.75 29.63
C ALA A 138 -22.21 -5.63 29.76
N SER A 139 -22.97 -6.11 28.76
CA SER A 139 -24.43 -6.06 28.76
C SER A 139 -25.03 -6.98 29.83
N GLU A 140 -24.40 -8.14 30.05
CA GLU A 140 -24.79 -9.13 31.06
C GLU A 140 -23.96 -9.03 32.35
N LYS A 141 -22.96 -8.14 32.39
CA LYS A 141 -21.96 -8.00 33.47
C LYS A 141 -21.37 -9.35 33.90
N THR A 142 -21.08 -10.22 32.94
CA THR A 142 -20.71 -11.64 33.18
C THR A 142 -19.35 -11.95 32.55
N ILE A 143 -18.51 -12.73 33.25
CA ILE A 143 -17.23 -13.22 32.74
C ILE A 143 -17.35 -14.69 32.33
N TYR A 144 -16.94 -14.98 31.10
CA TYR A 144 -16.78 -16.29 30.52
C TYR A 144 -15.29 -16.67 30.56
N TYR A 145 -14.99 -17.81 31.20
CA TYR A 145 -13.61 -18.26 31.41
C TYR A 145 -13.20 -19.34 30.42
N ASN A 146 -11.92 -19.33 30.02
CA ASN A 146 -11.28 -20.36 29.18
C ASN A 146 -12.05 -20.67 27.88
N ILE A 147 -12.54 -19.62 27.20
CA ILE A 147 -13.40 -19.75 26.02
C ILE A 147 -12.65 -20.29 24.78
N ALA A 148 -11.33 -20.12 24.73
CA ALA A 148 -10.46 -20.68 23.69
C ALA A 148 -8.99 -20.63 24.13
N GLN A 149 -8.11 -21.17 23.29
CA GLN A 149 -6.67 -21.14 23.50
C GLN A 149 -5.89 -20.93 22.20
N SER A 150 -4.69 -20.36 22.30
CA SER A 150 -3.78 -20.15 21.17
C SER A 150 -2.33 -20.29 21.59
N GLU A 151 -1.52 -20.91 20.74
CA GLU A 151 -0.06 -20.84 20.83
C GLU A 151 0.44 -19.50 20.29
N ILE A 152 1.44 -18.90 20.93
CA ILE A 152 2.06 -17.65 20.47
C ILE A 152 3.59 -17.72 20.53
N GLN A 153 4.28 -16.79 19.86
CA GLN A 153 5.73 -16.63 19.92
C GLN A 153 6.10 -15.14 19.95
N ALA A 154 7.17 -14.78 20.65
CA ALA A 154 7.62 -13.40 20.79
C ALA A 154 7.86 -12.69 19.45
N GLY A 155 7.32 -11.48 19.32
CA GLY A 155 7.45 -10.67 18.11
C GLY A 155 6.69 -11.20 16.90
N TYR A 156 5.81 -12.19 17.05
CA TYR A 156 4.90 -12.66 16.01
C TYR A 156 3.46 -12.21 16.28
N TYR A 157 2.61 -12.26 15.25
CA TYR A 157 1.17 -12.22 15.42
C TYR A 157 0.56 -13.57 15.03
N VAL A 158 -0.54 -13.93 15.67
CA VAL A 158 -1.31 -15.15 15.35
C VAL A 158 -2.69 -14.75 14.90
N MET A 159 -3.07 -15.14 13.68
CA MET A 159 -4.43 -15.00 13.18
C MET A 159 -5.28 -16.14 13.71
N GLN A 160 -6.23 -15.80 14.56
CA GLN A 160 -7.37 -16.64 14.94
C GLN A 160 -8.54 -16.23 14.02
N GLY A 161 -9.25 -17.21 13.46
CA GLY A 161 -10.44 -16.94 12.65
C GLY A 161 -11.60 -16.40 13.50
N ASN A 162 -12.78 -17.01 13.36
CA ASN A 162 -13.94 -16.66 14.18
C ASN A 162 -13.92 -17.39 15.53
N LEU A 163 -13.97 -16.65 16.63
CA LEU A 163 -14.12 -17.20 17.98
C LEU A 163 -15.62 -17.31 18.32
N ASN A 164 -16.11 -18.50 18.60
CA ASN A 164 -17.52 -18.75 18.91
C ASN A 164 -17.70 -19.16 20.36
N ILE A 165 -18.27 -18.28 21.17
CA ILE A 165 -18.60 -18.52 22.58
C ILE A 165 -20.03 -19.08 22.60
N THR A 166 -20.19 -20.34 22.99
CA THR A 166 -21.49 -21.05 22.87
C THR A 166 -22.00 -21.64 24.18
N GLU A 167 -21.13 -21.96 25.15
CA GLU A 167 -21.47 -22.29 26.55
C GLU A 167 -20.27 -21.90 27.44
N SER A 168 -20.49 -21.69 28.74
CA SER A 168 -19.43 -21.34 29.72
C SER A 168 -18.39 -22.47 29.85
N GLY A 169 -17.11 -22.11 30.01
CA GLY A 169 -16.06 -23.08 30.32
C GLY A 169 -16.25 -23.72 31.70
N GLU A 170 -16.02 -25.03 31.82
CA GLU A 170 -16.10 -25.76 33.09
C GLU A 170 -15.02 -25.31 34.10
N TYR A 171 -15.42 -25.24 35.37
CA TYR A 171 -14.58 -25.04 36.56
C TYR A 171 -13.34 -25.96 36.60
N CYS A 172 -12.20 -25.43 37.03
CA CYS A 172 -11.18 -26.21 37.74
C CYS A 172 -10.67 -25.46 38.99
N SER A 173 -10.92 -26.07 40.14
CA SER A 173 -10.62 -25.61 41.49
C SER A 173 -9.24 -26.04 41.98
N SER A 174 -8.58 -25.16 42.75
CA SER A 174 -8.02 -25.48 44.08
C SER A 174 -7.52 -24.16 44.70
N ASN A 175 -8.40 -23.23 45.07
CA ASN A 175 -8.90 -23.11 46.44
C ASN A 175 -10.07 -22.13 46.47
N GLY A 176 -11.28 -22.61 46.18
CA GLY A 176 -12.46 -21.77 45.94
C GLY A 176 -12.70 -20.66 46.95
N PHE A 177 -13.08 -19.49 46.43
CA PHE A 177 -13.94 -18.53 47.11
C PHE A 177 -14.88 -17.88 46.07
N GLU A 178 -16.18 -17.89 46.38
CA GLU A 178 -17.17 -16.99 45.79
C GLU A 178 -16.94 -15.57 46.35
N LEU A 179 -17.14 -14.55 45.52
CA LEU A 179 -17.44 -13.17 45.94
C LEU A 179 -18.60 -12.70 45.04
N GLY A 180 -19.74 -12.18 45.53
CA GLY A 180 -19.91 -11.27 46.66
C GLY A 180 -20.08 -11.84 48.06
N LEU A 181 -19.26 -11.33 48.98
CA LEU A 181 -19.57 -10.68 50.25
C LEU A 181 -18.25 -10.08 50.82
N GLU A 182 -18.36 -9.10 51.72
CA GLU A 182 -17.35 -8.10 52.18
C GLU A 182 -15.97 -8.61 52.67
N GLU A 183 -14.94 -7.76 52.40
CA GLU A 183 -13.72 -7.33 53.16
C GLU A 183 -12.95 -8.34 54.08
N GLU A 184 -11.65 -8.29 54.39
CA GLU A 184 -10.57 -7.29 54.38
C GLU A 184 -9.25 -8.01 54.76
N TYR A 185 -8.08 -7.47 54.38
CA TYR A 185 -6.77 -7.38 55.12
C TYR A 185 -5.65 -7.09 54.08
N CYS A 186 -4.80 -6.07 54.17
CA CYS A 186 -4.00 -5.62 55.33
C CYS A 186 -3.55 -4.13 55.29
N MET A 187 -3.49 -3.57 56.52
CA MET A 187 -2.78 -2.41 57.15
C MET A 187 -1.42 -1.95 56.56
N PRO A 188 -0.79 -0.80 56.96
CA PRO A 188 -1.23 0.36 57.78
C PRO A 188 -0.90 1.78 57.20
N GLY A 189 -1.70 2.79 57.58
CA GLY A 189 -1.19 4.13 57.90
C GLY A 189 -1.62 5.32 57.04
N ILE A 190 -2.39 6.22 57.68
CA ILE A 190 -2.72 7.63 57.35
C ILE A 190 -3.81 7.77 56.25
N GLY A 191 -5.00 8.33 56.48
CA GLY A 191 -5.63 8.97 57.62
C GLY A 191 -6.86 9.80 57.18
N CYS A 192 -7.85 9.92 58.07
CA CYS A 192 -9.01 10.85 58.10
C CYS A 192 -10.21 10.52 57.17
N ASN A 193 -11.36 10.11 57.73
CA ASN A 193 -12.50 10.93 58.23
C ASN A 193 -13.17 11.73 57.09
N SER A 194 -14.48 11.69 56.84
CA SER A 194 -15.60 11.74 57.79
C SER A 194 -16.95 11.51 57.09
N SER A 195 -17.81 10.73 57.75
CA SER A 195 -19.25 10.94 58.00
C SER A 195 -20.08 11.84 57.06
N ASP A 196 -21.10 11.27 56.41
CA ASP A 196 -22.52 11.47 56.74
C ASP A 196 -23.42 11.15 55.54
N SER A 197 -24.32 10.22 55.78
CA SER A 197 -25.53 9.92 55.02
C SER A 197 -26.50 11.10 55.00
N GLU A 198 -27.27 11.28 53.93
CA GLU A 198 -28.75 11.32 53.98
C GLU A 198 -29.41 11.41 52.58
N PHE A 199 -30.25 10.41 52.34
CA PHE A 199 -31.39 10.21 51.42
C PHE A 199 -31.99 11.38 50.60
N PHE A 200 -32.37 11.05 49.37
CA PHE A 200 -33.44 11.67 48.57
C PHE A 200 -34.84 11.49 49.19
N ASP A 201 -35.80 12.37 48.88
CA ASP A 201 -36.98 12.04 48.04
C ASP A 201 -38.16 13.04 48.21
N ALA A 202 -38.77 13.41 47.08
CA ALA A 202 -40.18 13.78 46.92
C ALA A 202 -40.45 13.62 45.41
N VAL A 203 -41.28 12.68 44.93
CA VAL A 203 -42.74 12.69 45.08
C VAL A 203 -43.30 11.25 44.97
N GLY A 204 -44.06 10.81 45.99
CA GLY A 204 -44.91 9.61 45.98
C GLY A 204 -46.16 9.77 45.08
N ASP A 205 -46.98 8.74 44.81
CA ASP A 205 -47.33 7.64 45.69
C ASP A 205 -48.20 6.58 44.95
N SER A 206 -48.06 5.33 45.39
CA SER A 206 -49.05 4.23 45.56
C SER A 206 -48.59 2.85 45.02
N TYR A 207 -47.79 2.05 45.77
CA TYR A 207 -48.14 1.04 46.82
C TYR A 207 -48.97 -0.16 46.25
N LEU A 208 -48.61 -1.46 46.27
CA LEU A 208 -47.61 -2.36 46.88
C LEU A 208 -47.16 -3.38 45.78
N ASP A 209 -46.04 -4.12 45.81
CA ASP A 209 -45.43 -4.89 46.89
C ASP A 209 -44.00 -5.30 46.43
N CYS A 210 -42.99 -5.04 47.27
CA CYS A 210 -41.57 -5.46 47.21
C CYS A 210 -40.71 -5.01 45.99
N ASP A 211 -39.73 -4.13 46.29
CA ASP A 211 -38.53 -3.72 45.52
C ASP A 211 -38.68 -2.52 44.56
N GLY A 212 -38.88 -1.31 45.11
CA GLY A 212 -38.89 -0.03 44.38
C GLY A 212 -37.57 0.76 44.47
N LEU A 213 -37.11 1.31 43.34
CA LEU A 213 -36.07 2.35 43.23
C LEU A 213 -36.53 3.41 42.19
N SER A 214 -36.46 4.69 42.57
CA SER A 214 -36.88 5.89 41.86
C SER A 214 -35.89 6.34 40.76
N VAL A 215 -36.38 6.92 39.65
CA VAL A 215 -35.55 7.37 38.49
C VAL A 215 -35.26 8.88 38.61
N GLU A 216 -33.99 9.25 38.54
CA GLU A 216 -33.50 10.64 38.43
C GLU A 216 -33.88 11.28 37.08
N ASP A 217 -34.25 12.56 37.08
CA ASP A 217 -34.24 13.37 35.86
C ASP A 217 -32.80 13.67 35.44
N CYS A 218 -32.57 14.28 34.27
CA CYS A 218 -31.20 14.43 33.75
C CYS A 218 -30.31 15.41 34.53
N ASN A 219 -30.86 16.19 35.46
CA ASN A 219 -30.10 17.09 36.33
C ASN A 219 -29.77 16.38 37.66
N GLY A 220 -30.09 15.09 37.76
CA GLY A 220 -29.98 14.31 38.98
C GLY A 220 -31.13 14.58 39.96
N ASP A 221 -32.21 15.26 39.55
CA ASP A 221 -33.34 15.52 40.43
C ASP A 221 -34.34 14.35 40.38
N ILE A 222 -34.39 13.49 41.40
CA ILE A 222 -35.37 12.40 41.51
C ILE A 222 -36.79 12.97 41.46
N GLY A 223 -37.55 12.63 40.40
CA GLY A 223 -38.88 13.18 40.15
C GLY A 223 -38.91 14.64 39.65
N GLY A 224 -37.76 15.20 39.27
CA GLY A 224 -37.64 16.54 38.68
C GLY A 224 -38.19 16.63 37.25
N ASN A 225 -38.21 17.86 36.70
CA ASN A 225 -38.73 18.15 35.36
C ASN A 225 -37.64 18.63 34.38
N ALA A 226 -36.37 18.54 34.75
CA ALA A 226 -35.27 18.77 33.82
C ALA A 226 -35.22 17.60 32.84
N PHE A 227 -35.13 17.91 31.55
CA PHE A 227 -35.12 16.91 30.51
C PHE A 227 -33.99 17.17 29.54
N ILE A 228 -33.48 16.10 28.95
CA ILE A 228 -32.52 16.22 27.85
C ILE A 228 -33.27 16.87 26.69
N ASP A 229 -32.90 18.11 26.37
CA ASP A 229 -33.48 18.80 25.22
C ASP A 229 -32.95 18.20 23.91
N ASN A 230 -33.39 18.74 22.78
CA ASN A 230 -33.00 18.22 21.47
C ASN A 230 -31.49 18.37 21.20
N CYS A 231 -30.76 19.14 22.02
CA CYS A 231 -29.31 19.32 21.95
C CYS A 231 -28.55 18.27 22.78
N GLY A 232 -29.22 17.41 23.54
CA GLY A 232 -28.53 16.49 24.46
C GLY A 232 -28.16 17.13 25.80
N ILE A 233 -28.54 18.39 26.06
CA ILE A 233 -28.27 19.09 27.31
C ILE A 233 -29.46 18.91 28.24
N CYS A 234 -29.18 18.67 29.53
CA CYS A 234 -30.23 18.73 30.53
C CYS A 234 -30.71 20.17 30.75
N SER A 235 -31.89 20.48 30.24
CA SER A 235 -32.45 21.82 30.19
C SER A 235 -33.84 21.86 30.85
N GLY A 236 -34.25 23.03 31.35
CA GLY A 236 -35.48 23.18 32.13
C GLY A 236 -35.36 22.66 33.57
N GLY A 237 -36.45 22.69 34.33
CA GLY A 237 -36.40 22.41 35.77
C GLY A 237 -35.55 23.44 36.52
N TYR A 238 -34.62 22.97 37.37
CA TYR A 238 -33.74 23.81 38.20
C TYR A 238 -32.34 24.07 37.61
N THR A 239 -32.09 23.70 36.36
CA THR A 239 -30.77 23.83 35.70
C THR A 239 -30.38 25.28 35.40
N ASN A 240 -31.33 26.23 35.47
CA ASN A 240 -31.20 27.60 34.96
C ASN A 240 -30.82 27.70 33.47
N ILE A 241 -30.92 26.60 32.71
CA ILE A 241 -30.66 26.54 31.27
C ILE A 241 -32.00 26.53 30.53
N THR A 242 -32.19 27.49 29.63
CA THR A 242 -33.38 27.56 28.78
C THR A 242 -33.23 26.54 27.64
N PRO A 243 -34.20 25.62 27.41
CA PRO A 243 -34.06 24.60 26.38
C PRO A 243 -33.80 25.19 24.99
N ASN A 244 -32.73 24.74 24.32
CA ASN A 244 -32.30 25.15 22.98
C ASN A 244 -31.89 26.64 22.81
N GLU A 245 -31.39 27.32 23.85
CA GLU A 245 -31.17 28.79 23.82
C GLU A 245 -30.20 29.28 22.72
N ASN A 246 -29.35 28.43 22.13
CA ASN A 246 -28.43 28.79 21.03
C ASN A 246 -28.49 27.91 19.76
N GLY A 247 -29.45 26.97 19.68
CA GLY A 247 -29.55 26.01 18.57
C GLY A 247 -28.49 24.90 18.64
N CYS A 248 -28.89 23.67 18.31
CA CYS A 248 -28.06 22.47 18.53
C CYS A 248 -27.07 22.15 17.40
N PHE A 249 -27.11 22.89 16.30
CA PHE A 249 -26.49 22.55 15.01
C PHE A 249 -25.51 23.63 14.56
N GLY A 250 -24.33 23.20 14.08
CA GLY A 250 -23.21 24.09 13.76
C GLY A 250 -21.85 23.41 13.99
N CYS A 251 -20.75 24.13 13.75
CA CYS A 251 -19.45 23.47 13.68
C CYS A 251 -18.83 23.08 15.04
N MET A 252 -18.57 21.79 15.22
CA MET A 252 -18.02 21.20 16.46
C MET A 252 -16.53 20.91 16.44
N TYR A 253 -15.84 21.11 15.32
CA TYR A 253 -14.42 20.80 15.20
C TYR A 253 -13.59 22.00 15.64
N HIS A 254 -12.76 21.84 16.67
CA HIS A 254 -11.99 22.94 17.24
C HIS A 254 -10.94 23.52 16.27
N GLU A 255 -10.58 22.80 15.21
CA GLU A 255 -9.70 23.26 14.13
C GLU A 255 -10.42 24.12 13.08
N ALA A 256 -11.75 24.12 13.07
CA ALA A 256 -12.52 24.93 12.16
C ALA A 256 -12.56 26.40 12.62
N ILE A 257 -12.47 27.31 11.66
CA ILE A 257 -12.44 28.76 11.86
C ILE A 257 -13.76 29.25 12.49
N ASN A 258 -14.85 28.56 12.21
CA ASN A 258 -16.19 28.83 12.72
C ASN A 258 -16.64 27.85 13.82
N TYR A 259 -15.68 27.21 14.51
CA TYR A 259 -15.94 26.40 15.71
C TYR A 259 -16.80 27.15 16.74
N ASN A 260 -17.82 26.47 17.27
CA ASN A 260 -18.64 26.97 18.35
C ASN A 260 -18.79 25.90 19.45
N GLU A 261 -18.24 26.20 20.62
CA GLU A 261 -18.21 25.29 21.78
C GLU A 261 -19.60 25.00 22.39
N TYR A 262 -20.64 25.74 22.00
CA TYR A 262 -22.01 25.58 22.52
C TYR A 262 -22.90 24.71 21.62
N VAL A 263 -22.32 24.09 20.59
CA VAL A 263 -23.05 23.30 19.59
C VAL A 263 -22.80 21.80 19.81
N HIS A 264 -23.84 20.98 19.63
CA HIS A 264 -23.84 19.58 20.03
C HIS A 264 -23.99 18.58 18.88
N TYR A 265 -24.40 19.05 17.70
CA TYR A 265 -24.44 18.25 16.48
C TYR A 265 -23.80 19.02 15.34
N ASP A 266 -22.80 18.42 14.71
CA ASP A 266 -22.22 18.97 13.49
C ASP A 266 -23.25 18.91 12.35
N ASP A 267 -23.52 20.05 11.74
CA ASP A 267 -24.45 20.18 10.60
C ASP A 267 -23.73 20.29 9.25
N GLY A 268 -22.40 20.07 9.25
CA GLY A 268 -21.56 20.13 8.07
C GLY A 268 -21.20 21.57 7.67
N SER A 269 -21.42 22.53 8.55
CA SER A 269 -21.05 23.94 8.32
C SER A 269 -19.58 24.25 8.62
N CYS A 270 -18.75 23.28 9.02
CA CYS A 270 -17.36 23.51 9.42
C CYS A 270 -16.44 24.01 8.30
N GLU A 271 -15.78 25.14 8.56
CA GLU A 271 -14.78 25.74 7.69
C GLU A 271 -13.38 25.48 8.26
N PHE A 272 -12.63 24.55 7.66
CA PHE A 272 -11.26 24.22 8.10
C PHE A 272 -10.21 25.05 7.37
N GLY A 273 -9.26 25.62 8.14
CA GLY A 273 -8.05 26.21 7.58
C GLY A 273 -7.06 25.12 7.15
N SER A 274 -6.40 25.30 6.00
CA SER A 274 -5.39 24.37 5.47
C SER A 274 -4.17 24.24 6.41
N ILE A 275 -3.93 23.06 6.98
CA ILE A 275 -2.78 22.82 7.88
C ILE A 275 -1.57 22.29 7.09
N SER A 276 -0.52 23.11 7.12
CA SER A 276 0.87 22.84 6.74
C SER A 276 1.61 22.24 7.95
N THR A 277 2.26 21.09 7.78
CA THR A 277 3.41 20.71 8.61
C THR A 277 4.65 20.68 7.73
N SER A 278 5.26 21.85 7.57
CA SER A 278 6.47 22.04 6.78
C SER A 278 7.68 21.38 7.45
N VAL A 279 8.06 20.18 7.00
CA VAL A 279 9.35 19.55 7.34
C VAL A 279 10.44 20.23 6.53
N ILE A 280 11.44 20.80 7.21
CA ILE A 280 12.61 21.42 6.58
C ILE A 280 13.72 20.37 6.51
N TYR A 281 14.34 20.23 5.33
CA TYR A 281 15.44 19.32 5.06
C TYR A 281 16.72 20.10 4.83
N ASP A 282 17.79 19.77 5.57
CA ASP A 282 19.12 20.29 5.31
C ASP A 282 19.78 19.42 4.23
N LEU A 283 19.70 19.86 2.97
CA LEU A 283 20.31 19.16 1.84
C LEU A 283 21.75 19.62 1.64
N ILE A 284 22.64 18.68 1.38
CA ILE A 284 24.04 18.95 0.99
C ILE A 284 24.21 18.82 -0.51
N GLU A 285 25.19 19.50 -1.11
CA GLU A 285 25.55 19.33 -2.51
C GLU A 285 25.73 17.84 -2.87
N GLY A 286 25.07 17.40 -3.94
CA GLY A 286 25.04 16.01 -4.37
C GLY A 286 23.82 15.23 -3.86
N ASN A 287 23.99 13.93 -3.61
CA ASN A 287 22.88 12.99 -3.38
C ASN A 287 22.37 13.01 -1.93
N ASN A 288 21.07 13.31 -1.77
CA ASN A 288 20.36 13.33 -0.49
C ASN A 288 19.18 12.35 -0.54
N LEU A 289 19.09 11.43 0.41
CA LEU A 289 17.92 10.56 0.55
C LEU A 289 16.91 11.22 1.48
N VAL A 290 15.73 11.53 0.96
CA VAL A 290 14.66 12.21 1.70
C VAL A 290 13.33 11.48 1.57
N SER A 291 12.47 11.60 2.58
CA SER A 291 11.06 11.25 2.48
C SER A 291 10.27 12.40 1.86
N PHE A 292 9.21 12.08 1.12
CA PHE A 292 8.28 13.09 0.65
C PHE A 292 7.22 13.38 1.73
N SER A 293 7.13 14.64 2.16
CA SER A 293 6.21 15.11 3.22
C SER A 293 5.14 16.08 2.72
N GLY A 294 4.83 16.06 1.42
CA GLY A 294 3.77 16.85 0.80
C GLY A 294 2.48 16.06 0.61
N ILE A 295 1.68 16.44 -0.40
CA ILE A 295 0.39 15.82 -0.72
C ILE A 295 0.63 14.56 -1.58
N ASP A 296 0.08 13.41 -1.18
CA ASP A 296 0.21 12.16 -1.95
C ASP A 296 -0.32 12.34 -3.38
N GLY A 297 0.47 11.94 -4.37
CA GLY A 297 0.17 12.12 -5.78
C GLY A 297 0.54 13.49 -6.35
N CYS A 298 1.21 14.38 -5.60
CA CYS A 298 1.64 15.68 -6.11
C CYS A 298 2.56 15.53 -7.33
N GLU A 299 2.36 16.38 -8.34
CA GLU A 299 3.26 16.46 -9.49
C GLU A 299 4.67 16.83 -9.01
N THR A 300 5.68 16.18 -9.58
CA THR A 300 7.04 16.16 -9.04
C THR A 300 7.72 17.52 -9.10
N ILE A 301 7.59 18.27 -10.19
CA ILE A 301 8.16 19.61 -10.32
C ILE A 301 7.45 20.62 -9.41
N ALA A 302 6.11 20.55 -9.36
CA ALA A 302 5.31 21.35 -8.44
C ALA A 302 5.73 21.11 -7.00
N ALA A 303 5.94 19.85 -6.61
CA ALA A 303 6.42 19.47 -5.29
C ALA A 303 7.83 20.02 -4.98
N LEU A 304 8.71 20.10 -5.96
CA LEU A 304 10.06 20.66 -5.81
C LEU A 304 10.09 22.19 -5.62
N GLY A 305 8.96 22.88 -5.77
CA GLY A 305 8.83 24.32 -5.59
C GLY A 305 8.07 24.94 -6.75
N ASP A 306 8.69 24.88 -7.91
CA ASP A 306 8.16 25.16 -9.24
C ASP A 306 9.26 24.81 -10.28
N LEU A 307 8.99 25.04 -11.56
CA LEU A 307 9.94 24.76 -12.62
C LEU A 307 11.24 25.58 -12.52
N GLU A 308 11.16 26.85 -12.11
CA GLU A 308 12.31 27.75 -12.05
C GLU A 308 13.23 27.33 -10.90
N PHE A 309 12.69 27.21 -9.69
CA PHE A 309 13.40 26.76 -8.52
C PHE A 309 13.95 25.35 -8.67
N ALA A 310 13.17 24.41 -9.23
CA ALA A 310 13.62 23.04 -9.42
C ALA A 310 14.86 23.00 -10.34
N SER A 311 14.78 23.69 -11.48
CA SER A 311 15.83 23.68 -12.50
C SER A 311 17.13 24.36 -12.05
N GLU A 312 17.07 25.31 -11.12
CA GLU A 312 18.27 25.96 -10.57
C GLU A 312 18.96 25.11 -9.49
N ASN A 313 18.20 24.37 -8.70
CA ASN A 313 18.69 23.75 -7.47
C ASN A 313 18.93 22.24 -7.57
N PHE A 314 18.26 21.54 -8.49
CA PHE A 314 18.31 20.08 -8.58
C PHE A 314 18.75 19.60 -9.96
N ASN A 315 19.62 18.59 -9.98
CA ASN A 315 19.99 17.88 -11.20
C ASN A 315 19.00 16.77 -11.54
N PHE A 316 18.53 16.06 -10.52
CA PHE A 316 17.56 14.99 -10.67
C PHE A 316 16.87 14.62 -9.37
N ILE A 317 15.73 13.94 -9.52
CA ILE A 317 15.04 13.21 -8.46
C ILE A 317 14.81 11.77 -8.93
N ILE A 318 15.15 10.81 -8.08
CA ILE A 318 15.09 9.37 -8.40
C ILE A 318 14.27 8.64 -7.34
N GLY A 319 13.33 7.81 -7.81
CA GLY A 319 12.56 6.84 -7.03
C GLY A 319 12.96 5.40 -7.35
N GLN A 320 12.07 4.44 -7.09
CA GLN A 320 12.32 3.03 -7.37
C GLN A 320 12.13 2.74 -8.87
N GLY A 321 13.22 2.60 -9.62
CA GLY A 321 13.18 2.32 -11.07
C GLY A 321 12.59 3.46 -11.92
N GLN A 322 12.37 4.62 -11.32
CA GLN A 322 11.83 5.82 -11.95
C GLN A 322 12.71 7.02 -11.59
N GLY A 323 12.74 8.01 -12.46
CA GLY A 323 13.44 9.26 -12.19
C GLY A 323 12.99 10.39 -13.10
N LEU A 324 13.32 11.60 -12.70
CA LEU A 324 13.12 12.85 -13.42
C LEU A 324 14.43 13.62 -13.39
N PHE A 325 14.94 14.00 -14.55
CA PHE A 325 16.29 14.52 -14.77
C PHE A 325 16.23 15.83 -15.53
N TYR A 326 17.02 16.82 -15.12
CA TYR A 326 17.12 18.09 -15.83
C TYR A 326 18.13 17.96 -16.98
N ASP A 327 17.66 18.18 -18.22
CA ASP A 327 18.52 18.23 -19.40
C ASP A 327 18.94 19.68 -19.67
N GLU A 328 20.11 20.06 -19.17
CA GLU A 328 20.65 21.42 -19.30
C GLU A 328 20.75 21.90 -20.76
N ASP A 329 21.00 20.98 -21.70
CA ASP A 329 21.16 21.28 -23.13
C ASP A 329 19.85 21.77 -23.77
N ASN A 330 18.73 21.19 -23.34
CA ASN A 330 17.40 21.49 -23.87
C ASN A 330 16.56 22.34 -22.90
N GLN A 331 17.07 22.63 -21.70
CA GLN A 331 16.40 23.39 -20.65
C GLN A 331 15.04 22.78 -20.25
N GLU A 332 14.97 21.45 -20.19
CA GLU A 332 13.74 20.72 -19.90
C GLU A 332 13.95 19.57 -18.92
N TRP A 333 12.89 19.19 -18.22
CA TRP A 333 12.89 18.00 -17.37
C TRP A 333 12.39 16.80 -18.16
N VAL A 334 13.15 15.70 -18.14
CA VAL A 334 12.80 14.45 -18.81
C VAL A 334 12.76 13.34 -17.79
N GLY A 335 11.68 12.57 -17.77
CA GLY A 335 11.43 11.64 -16.67
C GLY A 335 10.23 10.74 -16.88
N ASN A 336 10.16 9.72 -16.04
CA ASN A 336 8.96 8.93 -15.79
C ASN A 336 8.49 8.99 -14.34
N LEU A 337 9.18 9.74 -13.46
CA LEU A 337 8.71 10.07 -12.12
C LEU A 337 7.90 11.37 -12.20
N THR A 338 6.61 11.26 -12.52
CA THR A 338 5.72 12.41 -12.68
C THR A 338 5.04 12.81 -11.38
N ASN A 339 4.77 11.86 -10.49
CA ASN A 339 4.07 12.11 -9.24
C ASN A 339 4.83 11.49 -8.05
N LEU A 340 4.78 12.19 -6.91
CA LEU A 340 5.39 11.75 -5.67
C LEU A 340 4.38 11.09 -4.75
N SER A 341 4.82 10.07 -4.02
CA SER A 341 4.03 9.43 -2.98
C SER A 341 4.65 9.64 -1.61
N THR A 342 3.78 9.95 -0.66
CA THR A 342 4.12 10.09 0.78
C THR A 342 4.61 8.78 1.39
N LYS A 343 4.45 7.66 0.69
CA LYS A 343 4.88 6.31 1.10
C LYS A 343 6.28 5.95 0.59
N SER A 344 6.91 6.84 -0.17
CA SER A 344 8.17 6.59 -0.88
C SER A 344 9.29 7.53 -0.40
N GLY A 345 10.52 7.02 -0.48
CA GLY A 345 11.74 7.81 -0.34
C GLY A 345 12.35 8.13 -1.71
N TYR A 346 13.01 9.28 -1.81
CA TYR A 346 13.57 9.80 -3.05
C TYR A 346 15.00 10.25 -2.86
N TRP A 347 15.84 9.99 -3.86
CA TRP A 347 17.17 10.57 -3.96
C TRP A 347 17.07 11.89 -4.73
N LEU A 348 17.34 13.00 -4.04
CA LEU A 348 17.49 14.32 -4.62
C LEU A 348 18.98 14.60 -4.84
N ASN A 349 19.35 14.99 -6.06
CA ASN A 349 20.69 15.50 -6.31
C ASN A 349 20.66 17.01 -6.44
N THR A 350 21.33 17.72 -5.53
CA THR A 350 21.34 19.18 -5.48
C THR A 350 22.65 19.76 -6.00
N ASN A 351 22.56 20.99 -6.52
CA ASN A 351 23.71 21.76 -7.01
C ASN A 351 24.50 22.46 -5.89
N ASN A 352 23.88 22.68 -4.73
CA ASN A 352 24.47 23.37 -3.59
C ASN A 352 23.86 22.85 -2.28
N ASP A 353 24.50 23.19 -1.15
CA ASP A 353 23.91 23.05 0.18
C ASP A 353 22.70 24.01 0.32
N MET A 354 21.58 23.53 0.84
CA MET A 354 20.36 24.34 1.00
C MET A 354 19.41 23.79 2.07
N GLU A 355 18.64 24.69 2.69
CA GLU A 355 17.44 24.32 3.43
C GLU A 355 16.28 24.17 2.44
N PHE A 356 15.64 23.00 2.40
CA PHE A 356 14.61 22.66 1.45
C PHE A 356 13.29 22.31 2.14
N LEU A 357 12.19 22.72 1.53
CA LEU A 357 10.84 22.37 1.94
C LEU A 357 10.04 21.99 0.69
N TRP A 358 9.35 20.84 0.76
CA TRP A 358 8.41 20.45 -0.29
C TRP A 358 7.28 21.47 -0.43
N SER A 359 6.98 21.85 -1.66
CA SER A 359 5.83 22.69 -1.99
C SER A 359 4.53 21.97 -1.67
N LEU A 360 3.55 22.74 -1.19
CA LEU A 360 2.17 22.29 -1.00
C LEU A 360 1.25 22.69 -2.16
N ASN A 361 1.80 23.37 -3.17
CA ASN A 361 1.05 23.84 -4.33
C ASN A 361 0.89 22.68 -5.34
N CYS A 362 0.05 21.71 -5.00
CA CYS A 362 -0.30 20.62 -5.89
C CYS A 362 -1.68 20.91 -6.47
N GLU A 363 -1.76 21.33 -7.74
CA GLU A 363 -3.05 21.30 -8.45
C GLU A 363 -3.42 19.82 -8.69
N GLU A 364 -4.68 19.44 -8.49
CA GLU A 364 -5.15 18.09 -8.84
C GLU A 364 -4.92 17.84 -10.33
N SER A 365 -3.88 17.08 -10.68
CA SER A 365 -3.67 16.64 -12.04
C SER A 365 -4.76 15.64 -12.41
N THR A 366 -5.67 16.06 -13.29
CA THR A 366 -6.72 15.20 -13.88
C THR A 366 -6.18 14.26 -14.97
N SER A 367 -4.87 14.13 -15.13
CA SER A 367 -4.29 13.10 -16.00
C SER A 367 -4.43 11.74 -15.33
N LEU A 368 -5.34 10.92 -15.88
CA LEU A 368 -5.19 9.47 -15.83
C LEU A 368 -3.90 9.13 -16.60
N ASP A 369 -2.76 9.27 -15.93
CA ASP A 369 -1.49 8.85 -16.48
C ASP A 369 -1.53 7.33 -16.59
N MET A 370 -1.67 6.89 -17.84
CA MET A 370 -1.62 5.49 -18.20
C MET A 370 -0.17 5.08 -17.98
N GLU A 371 0.12 4.55 -16.78
CA GLU A 371 1.41 3.95 -16.44
C GLU A 371 1.82 3.07 -17.63
N SER A 372 2.94 3.39 -18.28
CA SER A 372 3.38 2.69 -19.48
C SER A 372 3.94 1.33 -19.05
N ILE A 373 3.03 0.38 -18.81
CA ILE A 373 3.37 -0.96 -18.34
C ILE A 373 4.18 -1.65 -19.44
N LEU A 374 5.43 -2.00 -19.12
CA LEU A 374 6.25 -2.83 -20.00
C LEU A 374 5.60 -4.22 -20.14
N PRO A 375 5.74 -4.89 -21.30
CA PRO A 375 5.27 -6.27 -21.44
C PRO A 375 5.95 -7.17 -20.40
N SER A 376 5.19 -8.08 -19.78
CA SER A 376 5.68 -8.98 -18.71
C SER A 376 6.87 -9.87 -19.12
N LEU A 377 7.12 -10.02 -20.42
CA LEU A 377 8.32 -10.67 -20.96
C LEU A 377 9.62 -9.96 -20.54
N PHE A 378 9.54 -8.66 -20.23
CA PHE A 378 10.67 -7.80 -19.87
C PHE A 378 10.63 -7.38 -18.39
N ASP A 379 9.93 -8.14 -17.55
CA ASP A 379 9.97 -7.95 -16.10
C ASP A 379 11.35 -8.29 -15.54
N TYR A 380 11.87 -7.39 -14.71
CA TYR A 380 13.08 -7.60 -13.94
C TYR A 380 12.84 -7.22 -12.47
N LYS A 381 13.68 -7.73 -11.56
CA LYS A 381 13.55 -7.42 -10.14
C LYS A 381 14.14 -6.06 -9.83
N GLN A 382 13.43 -5.27 -9.03
CA GLN A 382 13.95 -4.01 -8.51
C GLN A 382 15.03 -4.28 -7.46
N SER A 383 15.99 -3.37 -7.36
CA SER A 383 17.14 -3.45 -6.46
C SER A 383 17.29 -2.13 -5.69
N THR A 384 17.85 -2.19 -4.48
CA THR A 384 18.25 -0.96 -3.77
C THR A 384 19.52 -0.33 -4.35
N GLU A 385 20.23 -1.05 -5.21
CA GLU A 385 21.34 -0.51 -6.01
C GLU A 385 20.88 -0.30 -7.45
N GLN A 386 20.95 0.94 -7.94
CA GLN A 386 20.46 1.28 -9.28
C GLN A 386 21.29 2.38 -9.93
N ALA A 387 21.29 2.43 -11.26
CA ALA A 387 21.90 3.47 -12.08
C ALA A 387 20.94 3.84 -13.22
N PHE A 388 21.11 5.03 -13.80
CA PHE A 388 20.30 5.56 -14.89
C PHE A 388 21.20 5.97 -16.05
N TYR A 389 20.96 5.37 -17.20
CA TYR A 389 21.62 5.75 -18.46
C TYR A 389 20.64 6.57 -19.30
N LEU A 390 20.99 7.82 -19.59
CA LEU A 390 20.18 8.78 -20.34
C LEU A 390 20.61 8.75 -21.80
N ILE A 391 19.85 8.08 -22.66
CA ILE A 391 20.24 7.73 -24.03
C ILE A 391 19.50 8.62 -25.02
N ASN A 392 20.23 9.52 -25.68
CA ASN A 392 19.66 10.56 -26.54
C ASN A 392 19.23 10.01 -27.94
N ASN A 393 20.03 9.11 -28.52
CA ASN A 393 19.67 8.51 -29.81
C ASN A 393 20.21 7.09 -29.98
N ILE A 394 19.46 6.25 -30.70
CA ILE A 394 19.88 4.93 -31.13
C ILE A 394 19.75 4.87 -32.65
N THR A 395 20.85 4.57 -33.33
CA THR A 395 20.83 4.34 -34.78
C THR A 395 21.23 2.91 -35.12
N ILE A 396 20.46 2.32 -36.03
CA ILE A 396 20.68 1.00 -36.60
C ILE A 396 20.88 1.17 -38.09
N LYS A 397 22.07 0.83 -38.60
CA LYS A 397 22.46 1.05 -40.01
C LYS A 397 22.21 2.50 -40.48
N ASN A 398 22.59 3.48 -39.65
CA ASN A 398 22.39 4.91 -39.88
C ASN A 398 20.91 5.35 -39.99
N LYS A 399 19.97 4.53 -39.52
CA LYS A 399 18.56 4.92 -39.36
C LYS A 399 18.21 4.96 -37.88
N ASN A 400 17.53 6.01 -37.45
CA ASN A 400 17.06 6.12 -36.08
C ASN A 400 16.12 4.95 -35.75
N ALA A 401 16.22 4.45 -34.52
CA ALA A 401 15.26 3.51 -33.97
C ALA A 401 13.84 4.12 -33.95
N MET A 402 12.85 3.23 -33.81
CA MET A 402 11.45 3.61 -33.83
C MET A 402 11.00 3.82 -32.39
N GLU A 403 10.29 4.92 -32.14
CA GLU A 403 9.69 5.16 -30.83
C GLU A 403 8.74 4.01 -30.47
N GLY A 404 8.69 3.65 -29.19
CA GLY A 404 7.91 2.50 -28.70
C GLY A 404 8.61 1.14 -28.83
N ASP A 405 9.77 1.06 -29.48
CA ASP A 405 10.68 -0.08 -29.28
C ASP A 405 11.11 -0.17 -27.81
N ILE A 406 11.59 -1.32 -27.35
CA ILE A 406 11.98 -1.50 -25.94
C ILE A 406 13.49 -1.64 -25.85
N LEU A 407 14.12 -0.74 -25.09
CA LEU A 407 15.52 -0.81 -24.77
C LEU A 407 15.73 -1.67 -23.53
N LEU A 408 16.67 -2.61 -23.60
CA LEU A 408 16.93 -3.63 -22.59
C LEU A 408 18.39 -3.59 -22.16
N ALA A 409 18.64 -3.68 -20.85
CA ALA A 409 19.97 -3.83 -20.27
C ALA A 409 20.16 -5.22 -19.67
N TYR A 410 21.29 -5.84 -19.96
CA TYR A 410 21.64 -7.18 -19.49
C TYR A 410 22.99 -7.21 -18.79
N ASN A 411 23.06 -7.97 -17.70
CA ASN A 411 24.33 -8.55 -17.22
C ASN A 411 24.42 -9.99 -17.71
N LYS A 412 25.25 -10.23 -18.74
CA LYS A 412 25.30 -11.51 -19.46
C LYS A 412 23.93 -11.88 -20.04
N ASP A 413 23.24 -12.84 -19.43
CA ASP A 413 21.92 -13.33 -19.86
C ASP A 413 20.78 -12.88 -18.93
N ILE A 414 21.09 -12.14 -17.86
CA ILE A 414 20.11 -11.66 -16.88
C ILE A 414 19.67 -10.26 -17.26
N LEU A 415 18.37 -10.07 -17.47
CA LEU A 415 17.77 -8.75 -17.67
C LEU A 415 17.83 -7.96 -16.36
N VAL A 416 18.44 -6.79 -16.40
CA VAL A 416 18.67 -5.92 -15.24
C VAL A 416 18.06 -4.52 -15.42
N GLY A 417 17.45 -4.24 -16.56
CA GLY A 417 16.83 -2.95 -16.85
C GLY A 417 16.06 -2.99 -18.16
N ALA A 418 14.99 -2.20 -18.23
CA ALA A 418 14.20 -2.05 -19.45
C ALA A 418 13.49 -0.70 -19.46
N SER A 419 13.29 -0.13 -20.64
CA SER A 419 12.55 1.11 -20.85
C SER A 419 12.01 1.19 -22.28
N TYR A 420 10.89 1.89 -22.49
CA TYR A 420 10.47 2.24 -23.84
C TYR A 420 11.44 3.25 -24.44
N TYR A 421 11.86 3.00 -25.67
CA TYR A 421 12.67 3.94 -26.42
C TYR A 421 11.78 5.07 -26.93
N ASN A 422 12.11 6.28 -26.50
CA ASN A 422 11.53 7.53 -26.97
C ASN A 422 12.64 8.31 -27.66
N ARG A 423 12.41 8.86 -28.86
CA ARG A 423 13.44 9.69 -29.50
C ARG A 423 13.69 10.93 -28.66
N GLY A 424 14.95 11.30 -28.53
CA GLY A 424 15.40 12.21 -27.48
C GLY A 424 15.89 11.40 -26.28
N LEU A 425 15.85 12.00 -25.09
CA LEU A 425 16.47 11.46 -23.89
C LEU A 425 15.67 10.27 -23.30
N THR A 426 15.97 9.05 -23.74
CA THR A 426 15.43 7.82 -23.15
C THR A 426 16.11 7.52 -21.82
N ILE A 427 15.32 7.36 -20.75
CA ILE A 427 15.82 7.00 -19.43
C ILE A 427 15.81 5.48 -19.29
N LEU A 428 16.98 4.88 -19.11
CA LEU A 428 17.11 3.44 -18.86
C LEU A 428 17.55 3.19 -17.42
N PRO A 429 16.64 2.77 -16.51
CA PRO A 429 17.02 2.28 -15.20
C PRO A 429 17.74 0.92 -15.33
N VAL A 430 18.82 0.75 -14.58
CA VAL A 430 19.67 -0.44 -14.60
C VAL A 430 20.00 -0.85 -13.16
N MET A 431 19.75 -2.11 -12.83
CA MET A 431 19.82 -2.63 -11.47
C MET A 431 21.15 -3.30 -11.15
N GLY A 432 21.65 -3.00 -9.94
CA GLY A 432 22.84 -3.58 -9.33
C GLY A 432 22.53 -4.70 -8.34
N LYS A 433 23.59 -5.36 -7.88
CA LYS A 433 23.52 -6.45 -6.90
C LYS A 433 23.42 -5.90 -5.48
N ASP A 434 22.20 -5.84 -4.95
CA ASP A 434 21.97 -5.51 -3.53
C ASP A 434 22.20 -6.70 -2.56
N LEU A 435 21.82 -6.54 -1.29
CA LEU A 435 21.93 -7.59 -0.26
C LEU A 435 20.90 -8.72 -0.43
N SER A 436 19.86 -8.55 -1.25
CA SER A 436 18.82 -9.55 -1.42
C SER A 436 19.29 -10.74 -2.24
N LYS A 437 18.71 -11.92 -2.04
CA LYS A 437 18.99 -13.08 -2.93
C LYS A 437 18.39 -12.92 -4.33
N GLN A 438 17.41 -12.02 -4.48
CA GLN A 438 16.64 -11.85 -5.72
C GLN A 438 17.47 -11.20 -6.84
N THR A 439 18.45 -10.37 -6.47
CA THR A 439 19.35 -9.68 -7.40
C THR A 439 20.61 -10.50 -7.72
N ASN A 440 20.68 -11.78 -7.34
CA ASN A 440 21.84 -12.62 -7.65
C ASN A 440 22.13 -12.64 -9.16
N GLY A 441 23.35 -12.21 -9.53
CA GLY A 441 23.77 -12.10 -10.93
C GLY A 441 23.53 -10.73 -11.57
N PHE A 442 22.97 -9.77 -10.83
CA PHE A 442 22.90 -8.37 -11.27
C PHE A 442 24.30 -7.72 -11.28
N LEU A 443 24.40 -6.51 -11.81
CA LEU A 443 25.66 -5.80 -11.99
C LEU A 443 26.32 -5.49 -10.64
N LYS A 444 27.62 -5.63 -10.57
CA LYS A 444 28.43 -5.13 -9.46
C LYS A 444 29.10 -3.82 -9.86
N PRO A 445 29.54 -3.00 -8.88
CA PRO A 445 30.33 -1.82 -9.19
C PRO A 445 31.51 -2.14 -10.14
N GLY A 446 31.59 -1.43 -11.26
CA GLY A 446 32.58 -1.64 -12.32
C GLY A 446 32.16 -2.57 -13.47
N ASP A 447 31.04 -3.29 -13.36
CA ASP A 447 30.50 -4.07 -14.49
C ASP A 447 29.87 -3.13 -15.54
N ILE A 448 29.90 -3.50 -16.82
CA ILE A 448 29.29 -2.71 -17.90
C ILE A 448 28.05 -3.46 -18.42
N PRO A 449 26.84 -2.86 -18.39
CA PRO A 449 25.66 -3.49 -18.95
C PRO A 449 25.77 -3.63 -20.48
N SER A 450 25.31 -4.75 -21.00
CA SER A 450 25.11 -4.93 -22.44
C SER A 450 23.71 -4.49 -22.84
N LEU A 451 23.59 -3.66 -23.89
CA LEU A 451 22.31 -3.14 -24.34
C LEU A 451 21.76 -3.91 -25.54
N ARG A 452 20.44 -4.10 -25.55
CA ARG A 452 19.71 -4.68 -26.68
C ARG A 452 18.45 -3.88 -26.95
N LEU A 453 18.06 -3.75 -28.21
CA LEU A 453 16.79 -3.12 -28.60
C LEU A 453 15.82 -4.19 -29.09
N TYR A 454 14.67 -4.32 -28.45
CA TYR A 454 13.55 -5.13 -28.90
C TYR A 454 12.63 -4.32 -29.82
N LYS A 455 12.51 -4.78 -31.06
CA LYS A 455 11.64 -4.20 -32.08
C LYS A 455 10.22 -4.69 -31.89
N ILE A 456 9.32 -3.79 -31.49
CA ILE A 456 7.95 -4.19 -31.13
C ILE A 456 7.17 -4.73 -32.34
N GLU A 457 7.40 -4.16 -33.53
CA GLU A 457 6.70 -4.55 -34.76
C GLU A 457 7.14 -5.93 -35.29
N THR A 458 8.40 -6.31 -35.09
CA THR A 458 8.98 -7.52 -35.67
C THR A 458 9.24 -8.63 -34.65
N GLY A 459 9.25 -8.31 -33.35
CA GLY A 459 9.63 -9.22 -32.27
C GLY A 459 11.14 -9.52 -32.22
N GLU A 460 11.97 -8.71 -32.89
CA GLU A 460 13.40 -8.93 -33.00
C GLU A 460 14.18 -8.29 -31.84
N ILE A 461 15.24 -8.93 -31.36
CA ILE A 461 16.19 -8.34 -30.40
C ILE A 461 17.52 -8.05 -31.10
N ILE A 462 17.92 -6.78 -31.10
CA ILE A 462 19.15 -6.30 -31.74
C ILE A 462 20.17 -5.97 -30.66
N SER A 463 21.36 -6.54 -30.73
CA SER A 463 22.45 -6.16 -29.83
C SER A 463 23.00 -4.79 -30.24
N LEU A 464 23.19 -3.91 -29.26
CA LEU A 464 23.67 -2.56 -29.48
C LEU A 464 25.15 -2.46 -29.09
N GLU A 465 25.94 -1.75 -29.88
CA GLU A 465 27.31 -1.39 -29.53
C GLU A 465 27.29 -0.04 -28.81
N SER A 466 27.53 -0.06 -27.51
CA SER A 466 27.52 1.14 -26.66
C SER A 466 28.79 1.23 -25.82
N ASN A 467 29.36 2.43 -25.72
CA ASN A 467 30.42 2.74 -24.76
C ASN A 467 29.80 3.36 -23.51
N LEU A 468 29.37 2.51 -22.58
CA LEU A 468 28.74 2.95 -21.35
C LEU A 468 29.76 3.11 -20.24
N GLU A 469 29.51 4.07 -19.35
CA GLU A 469 30.23 4.13 -18.08
C GLU A 469 29.96 2.87 -17.24
N PRO A 470 30.99 2.33 -16.57
CA PRO A 470 30.82 1.19 -15.68
C PRO A 470 29.80 1.49 -14.59
N PHE A 471 28.96 0.50 -14.29
CA PHE A 471 27.92 0.60 -13.28
C PHE A 471 28.50 1.02 -11.92
N SER A 472 27.84 1.97 -11.29
CA SER A 472 28.00 2.32 -9.87
C SER A 472 26.62 2.68 -9.31
N ASN A 473 26.41 2.45 -8.01
CA ASN A 473 25.15 2.84 -7.39
C ASN A 473 24.92 4.35 -7.51
N LEU A 474 23.70 4.73 -7.86
CA LEU A 474 23.23 6.10 -8.14
C LEU A 474 23.96 6.81 -9.27
N LEU A 475 24.65 6.08 -10.16
CA LEU A 475 25.23 6.66 -11.36
C LEU A 475 24.11 7.20 -12.26
N VAL A 476 24.29 8.42 -12.73
CA VAL A 476 23.49 9.01 -13.82
C VAL A 476 24.46 9.37 -14.94
N SER A 477 24.31 8.75 -16.11
CA SER A 477 25.28 8.86 -17.21
C SER A 477 24.58 9.14 -18.54
N LYS A 478 24.96 10.22 -19.23
CA LYS A 478 24.41 10.61 -20.53
C LYS A 478 25.15 9.92 -21.68
N VAL A 479 24.40 9.36 -22.63
CA VAL A 479 24.90 8.65 -23.80
C VAL A 479 24.31 9.29 -25.05
N GLU A 480 25.13 10.06 -25.75
CA GLU A 480 24.68 10.84 -26.92
C GLU A 480 24.14 9.99 -28.06
N THR A 481 24.85 8.94 -28.44
CA THR A 481 24.40 8.08 -29.52
C THR A 481 24.93 6.66 -29.36
N ILE A 482 24.02 5.70 -29.51
CA ILE A 482 24.35 4.29 -29.63
C ILE A 482 24.18 3.88 -31.10
N ASN A 483 25.22 3.31 -31.69
CA ASN A 483 25.22 2.93 -33.10
C ASN A 483 25.44 1.43 -33.22
N THR A 484 24.67 0.75 -34.08
CA THR A 484 24.98 -0.62 -34.47
C THR A 484 24.90 -0.80 -35.98
N ASN A 485 25.90 -1.49 -36.53
CA ASN A 485 25.99 -1.84 -37.95
C ASN A 485 25.65 -3.30 -38.22
N THR A 486 25.19 -4.06 -37.22
CA THR A 486 24.89 -5.48 -37.38
C THR A 486 23.72 -5.71 -38.33
N ASP A 487 23.88 -6.67 -39.24
CA ASP A 487 22.79 -7.16 -40.06
C ASP A 487 21.77 -7.88 -39.17
N ILE A 488 20.59 -7.27 -39.06
CA ILE A 488 19.34 -7.85 -38.57
C ILE A 488 19.07 -9.15 -39.34
N ILE A 489 19.29 -10.28 -38.69
CA ILE A 489 18.99 -11.61 -39.22
C ILE A 489 17.90 -12.21 -38.32
N PRO A 490 16.66 -12.34 -38.82
CA PRO A 490 15.60 -13.03 -38.12
C PRO A 490 16.04 -14.42 -37.65
N SER A 491 15.54 -14.91 -36.52
CA SER A 491 15.85 -16.27 -36.07
C SER A 491 14.92 -17.34 -36.66
N TYR A 492 13.85 -16.93 -37.34
CA TYR A 492 12.84 -17.82 -37.92
C TYR A 492 12.26 -17.28 -39.24
N TYR A 493 11.64 -18.17 -40.01
CA TYR A 493 10.84 -17.78 -41.18
C TYR A 493 9.47 -17.27 -40.74
N ALA A 494 9.03 -16.15 -41.32
CA ALA A 494 7.68 -15.64 -41.08
C ALA A 494 7.12 -14.93 -42.30
N LEU A 495 5.81 -15.05 -42.48
CA LEU A 495 4.98 -14.15 -43.28
C LEU A 495 4.14 -13.35 -42.28
N ASN A 496 4.44 -12.08 -42.12
CA ASN A 496 3.79 -11.19 -41.15
C ASN A 496 2.40 -10.77 -41.64
N PRO A 497 1.48 -10.38 -40.72
CA PRO A 497 0.16 -9.89 -41.09
C PRO A 497 0.24 -8.84 -42.20
N VAL A 498 -0.46 -9.09 -43.30
CA VAL A 498 -0.50 -8.17 -44.44
C VAL A 498 -1.28 -6.92 -44.06
N TYR A 499 -0.70 -5.73 -44.31
CA TYR A 499 -1.29 -4.46 -43.94
C TYR A 499 -1.14 -3.41 -45.06
N PRO A 500 -2.20 -2.64 -45.37
CA PRO A 500 -3.57 -2.77 -44.86
C PRO A 500 -4.26 -4.07 -45.30
N ASN A 501 -5.21 -4.58 -44.51
CA ASN A 501 -6.07 -5.71 -44.87
C ASN A 501 -7.36 -5.64 -44.02
N PRO A 502 -8.52 -5.25 -44.58
CA PRO A 502 -8.79 -5.08 -46.01
C PRO A 502 -8.02 -3.93 -46.67
N PHE A 503 -7.82 -3.98 -48.00
CA PHE A 503 -7.02 -3.00 -48.76
C PHE A 503 -7.69 -2.55 -50.06
N ASN A 504 -7.27 -1.39 -50.59
CA ASN A 504 -7.73 -0.82 -51.86
C ASN A 504 -6.67 0.08 -52.54
N PRO A 505 -6.21 -0.21 -53.76
CA PRO A 505 -5.97 -1.54 -54.32
C PRO A 505 -4.60 -2.11 -53.90
N THR A 506 -3.85 -1.41 -53.04
CA THR A 506 -2.47 -1.76 -52.68
C THR A 506 -2.33 -2.18 -51.23
N THR A 507 -1.51 -3.20 -50.96
CA THR A 507 -1.13 -3.64 -49.61
C THR A 507 0.35 -4.01 -49.51
N ASN A 508 0.88 -4.06 -48.29
CA ASN A 508 2.27 -4.45 -48.02
C ASN A 508 2.34 -5.84 -47.37
N ILE A 509 3.20 -6.68 -47.93
CA ILE A 509 3.44 -8.04 -47.48
C ILE A 509 4.85 -8.10 -46.90
N SER A 510 4.93 -8.25 -45.58
CA SER A 510 6.20 -8.34 -44.87
C SER A 510 6.56 -9.79 -44.53
N TYR A 511 7.84 -10.15 -44.67
CA TYR A 511 8.33 -11.50 -44.40
C TYR A 511 9.76 -11.50 -43.87
N LEU A 512 10.08 -12.55 -43.11
CA LEU A 512 11.34 -12.74 -42.40
C LEU A 512 12.06 -13.99 -42.92
N LEU A 513 13.38 -13.87 -43.14
CA LEU A 513 14.25 -14.97 -43.57
C LEU A 513 15.46 -15.10 -42.62
N PRO A 514 15.65 -16.25 -41.94
CA PRO A 514 16.75 -16.43 -41.01
C PRO A 514 18.08 -16.78 -41.68
N GLU A 515 18.05 -17.17 -42.95
CA GLU A 515 19.23 -17.53 -43.73
C GLU A 515 19.00 -17.23 -45.20
N ASN A 516 20.10 -17.14 -45.95
CA ASN A 516 20.05 -16.92 -47.39
C ASN A 516 19.40 -18.11 -48.11
N ARG A 517 18.21 -17.91 -48.70
CA ARG A 517 17.37 -19.01 -49.21
C ARG A 517 16.65 -18.63 -50.50
N GLN A 518 16.41 -19.63 -51.34
CA GLN A 518 15.47 -19.50 -52.46
C GLN A 518 14.04 -19.49 -51.92
N ILE A 519 13.30 -18.42 -52.16
CA ILE A 519 11.92 -18.27 -51.72
C ILE A 519 10.97 -18.05 -52.89
N LYS A 520 9.69 -18.27 -52.63
CA LYS A 520 8.61 -17.98 -53.57
C LYS A 520 7.39 -17.41 -52.84
N ILE A 521 6.92 -16.26 -53.31
CA ILE A 521 5.72 -15.59 -52.80
C ILE A 521 4.68 -15.53 -53.92
N THR A 522 3.53 -16.16 -53.72
CA THR A 522 2.45 -16.26 -54.72
C THR A 522 1.11 -15.81 -54.17
N ILE A 523 0.28 -15.25 -55.04
CA ILE A 523 -1.12 -14.93 -54.76
C ILE A 523 -2.03 -16.00 -55.37
N HIS A 524 -3.04 -16.43 -54.63
CA HIS A 524 -4.04 -17.42 -55.02
C HIS A 524 -5.47 -16.88 -54.80
N ASP A 525 -6.42 -17.34 -55.61
CA ASP A 525 -7.84 -17.11 -55.36
C ASP A 525 -8.44 -18.11 -54.36
N VAL A 526 -9.73 -17.96 -54.04
CA VAL A 526 -10.47 -18.85 -53.13
C VAL A 526 -10.57 -20.31 -53.61
N LYS A 527 -10.31 -20.59 -54.90
CA LYS A 527 -10.28 -21.95 -55.46
C LYS A 527 -8.86 -22.54 -55.43
N GLY A 528 -7.89 -21.81 -54.87
CA GLY A 528 -6.47 -22.19 -54.84
C GLY A 528 -5.74 -21.94 -56.16
N LYS A 529 -6.40 -21.38 -57.19
CA LYS A 529 -5.75 -21.07 -58.47
C LYS A 529 -4.75 -19.94 -58.25
N LYS A 530 -3.50 -20.17 -58.64
CA LYS A 530 -2.45 -19.16 -58.62
C LYS A 530 -2.81 -18.03 -59.58
N ILE A 531 -2.92 -16.82 -59.06
CA ILE A 531 -3.15 -15.59 -59.83
C ILE A 531 -1.82 -15.03 -60.33
N GLU A 532 -0.85 -14.89 -59.42
CA GLU A 532 0.42 -14.23 -59.71
C GLU A 532 1.56 -14.77 -58.82
N THR A 533 2.81 -14.58 -59.26
CA THR A 533 4.02 -14.79 -58.45
C THR A 533 4.68 -13.42 -58.22
N LEU A 534 4.67 -12.94 -56.98
CA LEU A 534 5.22 -11.63 -56.60
C LEU A 534 6.74 -11.66 -56.51
N LEU A 535 7.29 -12.79 -56.06
CA LEU A 535 8.73 -12.98 -55.91
C LEU A 535 9.09 -14.45 -56.09
N GLN A 536 10.16 -14.73 -56.84
CA GLN A 536 10.78 -16.05 -56.91
C GLN A 536 12.29 -15.90 -57.14
N SER A 537 13.05 -15.74 -56.06
CA SER A 537 14.51 -15.53 -56.13
C SER A 537 15.22 -16.07 -54.89
N LYS A 538 16.55 -16.13 -54.96
CA LYS A 538 17.41 -16.33 -53.80
C LYS A 538 17.60 -14.99 -53.09
N VAL A 539 17.16 -14.91 -51.84
CA VAL A 539 17.17 -13.70 -51.03
C VAL A 539 18.07 -13.95 -49.81
N PRO A 540 18.97 -13.01 -49.46
CA PRO A 540 19.75 -13.08 -48.22
C PRO A 540 18.89 -13.20 -46.96
N ALA A 541 19.52 -13.51 -45.84
CA ALA A 541 18.88 -13.44 -44.54
C ALA A 541 18.49 -11.98 -44.23
N GLY A 542 17.32 -11.77 -43.63
CA GLY A 542 16.83 -10.43 -43.30
C GLY A 542 15.31 -10.31 -43.29
N SER A 543 14.86 -9.09 -43.02
CA SER A 543 13.45 -8.69 -43.02
C SER A 543 13.13 -7.89 -44.29
N TYR A 544 12.04 -8.22 -44.96
CA TYR A 544 11.70 -7.66 -46.26
C TYR A 544 10.21 -7.30 -46.33
N THR A 545 9.90 -6.26 -47.09
CA THR A 545 8.52 -5.86 -47.39
C THR A 545 8.37 -5.70 -48.90
N LEU A 546 7.31 -6.28 -49.46
CA LEU A 546 6.93 -6.12 -50.86
C LEU A 546 5.52 -5.53 -50.96
N SER A 547 5.32 -4.62 -51.91
CA SER A 547 4.01 -4.03 -52.18
C SER A 547 3.29 -4.84 -53.25
N TRP A 548 2.01 -5.13 -53.03
CA TRP A 548 1.15 -5.78 -54.02
C TRP A 548 0.02 -4.84 -54.43
N ASN A 549 -0.05 -4.53 -55.72
CA ASN A 549 -1.13 -3.76 -56.33
C ASN A 549 -2.11 -4.70 -57.05
N ALA A 550 -3.35 -4.76 -56.56
CA ALA A 550 -4.42 -5.62 -57.06
C ALA A 550 -5.48 -4.85 -57.88
N GLU A 551 -5.13 -3.70 -58.46
CA GLU A 551 -6.06 -2.80 -59.18
C GLU A 551 -6.85 -3.53 -60.29
N ASN A 552 -6.24 -4.50 -60.96
CA ASN A 552 -6.88 -5.26 -62.04
C ASN A 552 -7.68 -6.49 -61.58
N LEU A 553 -7.84 -6.70 -60.27
CA LEU A 553 -8.58 -7.83 -59.69
C LEU A 553 -9.94 -7.39 -59.15
N ALA A 554 -10.87 -8.35 -59.02
CA ALA A 554 -12.19 -8.10 -58.44
C ALA A 554 -12.11 -8.06 -56.91
N SER A 555 -12.95 -7.26 -56.25
CA SER A 555 -13.08 -7.28 -54.79
C SER A 555 -13.41 -8.69 -54.30
N GLY A 556 -12.78 -9.11 -53.21
CA GLY A 556 -12.93 -10.48 -52.73
C GLY A 556 -11.76 -10.96 -51.87
N ILE A 557 -11.78 -12.26 -51.58
CA ILE A 557 -10.78 -12.92 -50.75
C ILE A 557 -9.68 -13.50 -51.65
N TYR A 558 -8.44 -13.25 -51.27
CA TYR A 558 -7.23 -13.83 -51.87
C TYR A 558 -6.36 -14.44 -50.79
N PHE A 559 -5.34 -15.21 -51.20
CA PHE A 559 -4.37 -15.79 -50.28
C PHE A 559 -2.96 -15.51 -50.77
N VAL A 560 -2.12 -14.93 -49.92
CA VAL A 560 -0.66 -14.88 -50.15
C VAL A 560 -0.03 -16.11 -49.52
N LYS A 561 0.91 -16.73 -50.24
CA LYS A 561 1.66 -17.88 -49.78
C LYS A 561 3.15 -17.62 -49.91
N LEU A 562 3.89 -17.72 -48.81
CA LEU A 562 5.35 -17.77 -48.77
C LEU A 562 5.80 -19.23 -48.69
N THR A 563 6.71 -19.63 -49.57
CA THR A 563 7.34 -20.96 -49.59
C THR A 563 8.86 -20.80 -49.57
N ALA A 564 9.53 -21.46 -48.62
CA ALA A 564 10.98 -21.46 -48.45
C ALA A 564 11.45 -22.85 -47.96
N SER A 565 11.91 -23.70 -48.89
CA SER A 565 12.20 -25.13 -48.63
C SER A 565 11.04 -25.83 -47.90
N ASP A 566 11.21 -26.10 -46.61
CA ASP A 566 10.29 -26.88 -45.77
C ASP A 566 9.27 -25.97 -45.07
N PHE A 567 9.50 -24.65 -45.09
CA PHE A 567 8.60 -23.67 -44.54
C PHE A 567 7.56 -23.25 -45.58
N THR A 568 6.30 -23.25 -45.16
CA THR A 568 5.18 -22.73 -45.94
C THR A 568 4.21 -22.02 -45.00
N GLN A 569 3.95 -20.74 -45.26
CA GLN A 569 2.93 -19.97 -44.54
C GLN A 569 1.99 -19.30 -45.55
N THR A 570 0.70 -19.28 -45.22
CA THR A 570 -0.35 -18.68 -46.06
C THR A 570 -1.17 -17.71 -45.23
N GLN A 571 -1.51 -16.55 -45.78
CA GLN A 571 -2.39 -15.57 -45.15
C GLN A 571 -3.54 -15.16 -46.06
N LYS A 572 -4.69 -14.85 -45.44
CA LYS A 572 -5.90 -14.36 -46.10
C LYS A 572 -5.80 -12.86 -46.35
N LEU A 573 -6.16 -12.43 -47.55
CA LEU A 573 -6.23 -11.03 -47.99
C LEU A 573 -7.66 -10.68 -48.39
N MET A 574 -8.09 -9.45 -48.11
CA MET A 574 -9.40 -8.94 -48.48
C MET A 574 -9.26 -7.65 -49.30
N LEU A 575 -9.51 -7.74 -50.60
CA LEU A 575 -9.55 -6.58 -51.48
C LEU A 575 -10.96 -5.98 -51.46
N ILE A 576 -11.06 -4.70 -51.15
CA ILE A 576 -12.30 -3.92 -51.24
C ILE A 576 -12.06 -2.83 -52.29
N LYS A 577 -13.01 -2.63 -53.21
CA LYS A 577 -12.95 -1.53 -54.18
C LYS A 577 -14.00 -0.50 -53.86
#